data_AF-A0A2Z3GTL0-F1
#
_entry.id   AF-A0A2Z3GTL0-F1
#
_cell.length_a   1.000
_cell.length_b   1.000
_cell.length_c   1.000
_cell.angle_alpha   90.00
_cell.angle_beta   90.00
_cell.angle_gamma   90.00
#
_symmetry.space_group_name_H-M   'P 1'
#
loop_
_entity.id
_entity.type
_entity.pdbx_description
1 polymer ?
#
loop_
_entity_poly.entity_id
_entity_poly.type
_entity_poly.pdbx_seq_one_letter_code
_entity_poly.pdbx_strand_id
1 'polypeptide(L)'
;MDASWLVRRVTVAEAEAAHTARRVSGRPAPVPFGGLSAQWRELVAEMRPGDELWEYDSPAAEWDRNMGSSGYILIRPGAEGHIRLPDGGVVACVTCRMN
;
A
#
# COMPACT_ATOMS: atom_id res chain seq x y z
N MET A 1 -5.15 12.11 -4.95
CA MET A 1 -5.23 11.60 -3.57
C MET A 1 -4.67 12.67 -2.67
N ASP A 2 -5.27 12.89 -1.51
CA ASP A 2 -4.82 13.86 -0.52
C ASP A 2 -4.11 13.12 0.63
N ALA A 3 -3.22 13.79 1.37
CA ALA A 3 -2.51 13.17 2.50
C ALA A 3 -3.46 12.63 3.59
N SER A 4 -4.69 13.15 3.67
CA SER A 4 -5.74 12.64 4.56
C SER A 4 -6.14 11.18 4.31
N TRP A 5 -5.74 10.58 3.19
CA TRP A 5 -5.98 9.17 2.89
C TRP A 5 -4.90 8.26 3.49
N LEU A 6 -3.77 8.82 3.92
CA LEU A 6 -2.69 8.08 4.55
C LEU A 6 -3.07 7.76 6.00
N VAL A 7 -3.14 6.48 6.33
CA VAL A 7 -3.59 6.01 7.64
C VAL A 7 -2.39 5.91 8.58
N ARG A 8 -1.35 5.18 8.16
CA ARG A 8 -0.13 4.99 8.94
C ARG A 8 1.04 4.54 8.08
N ARG A 9 2.24 4.90 8.51
CA ARG A 9 3.49 4.35 7.97
C ARG A 9 3.66 2.92 8.45
N VAL A 10 4.12 2.05 7.57
CA VAL A 10 4.37 0.64 7.85
C VAL A 10 5.70 0.20 7.25
N THR A 11 6.25 -0.87 7.79
CA THR A 11 7.34 -1.62 7.15
C THR A 11 6.80 -2.71 6.24
N VAL A 12 7.63 -3.18 5.30
CA VAL A 12 7.31 -4.35 4.46
C VAL A 12 6.95 -5.55 5.33
N ALA A 13 7.70 -5.80 6.40
CA ALA A 13 7.46 -6.91 7.31
C ALA A 13 6.10 -6.81 8.04
N GLU A 14 5.70 -5.62 8.48
CA GLU A 14 4.40 -5.42 9.12
C GLU A 14 3.24 -5.62 8.14
N ALA A 15 3.36 -5.09 6.92
CA ALA A 15 2.37 -5.28 5.87
C ALA A 15 2.25 -6.76 5.47
N GLU A 16 3.37 -7.45 5.29
CA GLU A 16 3.39 -8.88 4.98
C GLU A 16 2.78 -9.71 6.11
N ALA A 17 3.11 -9.41 7.38
CA ALA A 17 2.54 -10.11 8.52
C ALA A 17 1.00 -9.94 8.62
N ALA A 18 0.49 -8.74 8.33
CA ALA A 18 -0.94 -8.45 8.31
C ALA A 18 -1.69 -9.20 7.20
N HIS A 19 -1.02 -9.45 6.07
CA HIS A 19 -1.62 -10.07 4.88
C HIS A 19 -1.13 -11.50 4.61
N THR A 20 -0.52 -12.15 5.61
CA THR A 20 -0.15 -13.57 5.52
C THR A 20 -1.19 -14.42 6.25
N ALA A 21 -1.86 -15.29 5.50
CA ALA A 21 -2.83 -16.21 6.09
C ALA A 21 -2.16 -17.13 7.12
N ARG A 22 -2.95 -17.61 8.10
CA ARG A 22 -2.46 -18.58 9.07
C ARG A 22 -1.96 -19.85 8.37
N ARG A 23 -0.82 -20.37 8.79
CA ARG A 23 -0.29 -21.65 8.29
C ARG A 23 -1.26 -22.79 8.61
N VAL A 24 -1.61 -23.57 7.59
CA VAL A 24 -2.46 -24.77 7.70
C VAL A 24 -1.62 -25.99 7.32
N SER A 25 -1.64 -27.02 8.18
CA SER A 25 -0.91 -28.27 7.92
C SER A 25 -1.38 -28.93 6.61
N GLY A 26 -0.45 -29.47 5.84
CA GLY A 26 -0.74 -30.10 4.54
C GLY A 26 -1.02 -29.13 3.40
N ARG A 27 -0.98 -27.81 3.61
CA ARG A 27 -1.01 -26.80 2.55
C ARG A 27 0.37 -26.19 2.30
N PRO A 28 0.63 -25.63 1.11
CA PRO A 28 1.80 -24.80 0.87
C PRO A 28 1.91 -23.67 1.89
N ALA A 29 3.14 -23.19 2.11
CA ALA A 29 3.36 -22.03 2.97
C ALA A 29 2.54 -20.84 2.46
N PRO A 30 1.84 -20.11 3.35
CA PRO A 30 1.08 -18.93 2.95
C PRO A 30 2.06 -17.87 2.43
N VAL A 31 1.71 -17.25 1.30
CA VAL A 31 2.43 -16.11 0.76
C VAL A 31 1.73 -14.83 1.19
N PRO A 32 2.47 -13.78 1.58
CA PRO A 32 1.88 -12.47 1.85
C PRO A 32 1.03 -12.01 0.68
N PHE A 33 -0.12 -11.39 0.96
CA PHE A 33 -1.06 -10.86 -0.04
C PHE A 33 -1.70 -11.91 -0.96
N GLY A 34 -1.43 -13.20 -0.76
CA GLY A 34 -2.08 -14.28 -1.51
C GLY A 34 -1.97 -14.09 -3.04
N GLY A 35 -3.13 -13.96 -3.69
CA GLY A 35 -3.21 -13.73 -5.14
C GLY A 35 -2.57 -12.43 -5.62
N LEU A 36 -2.38 -11.45 -4.73
CA LEU A 36 -1.72 -10.18 -5.02
C LEU A 36 -0.22 -10.17 -4.71
N SER A 37 0.35 -11.33 -4.38
CA SER A 37 1.77 -11.41 -3.97
C SER A 37 2.75 -11.00 -5.07
N ALA A 38 2.36 -11.07 -6.35
CA ALA A 38 3.19 -10.61 -7.46
C ALA A 38 3.26 -9.07 -7.48
N GLN A 39 2.11 -8.38 -7.46
CA GLN A 39 2.07 -6.92 -7.41
C GLN A 39 2.74 -6.37 -6.15
N TRP A 40 2.57 -7.04 -5.01
CA TRP A 40 3.26 -6.68 -3.78
C TRP A 40 4.79 -6.72 -3.93
N ARG A 41 5.33 -7.79 -4.51
CA ARG A 41 6.78 -7.91 -4.73
C ARG A 41 7.30 -6.87 -5.71
N GLU A 42 6.53 -6.54 -6.75
CA GLU A 42 6.86 -5.46 -7.68
C GLU A 42 6.93 -4.11 -6.95
N LEU A 43 5.94 -3.79 -6.10
CA LEU A 43 5.94 -2.58 -5.28
C LEU A 43 7.19 -2.53 -4.38
N VAL A 44 7.47 -3.59 -3.63
CA VAL A 44 8.63 -3.65 -2.74
C VAL A 44 9.95 -3.53 -3.51
N ALA A 45 10.03 -4.09 -4.72
CA ALA A 45 11.22 -3.98 -5.57
C ALA A 45 11.48 -2.56 -6.09
N GLU A 46 10.45 -1.71 -6.16
CA GLU A 46 10.59 -0.29 -6.52
C GLU A 46 11.10 0.60 -5.38
N MET A 47 11.08 0.10 -4.14
CA MET A 47 11.54 0.83 -2.97
C MET A 47 13.02 1.20 -3.08
N ARG A 48 13.31 2.48 -2.82
CA ARG A 48 14.66 3.04 -2.75
C ARG A 48 14.98 3.47 -1.32
N PRO A 49 16.27 3.59 -0.97
CA PRO A 49 16.67 4.21 0.29
C PRO A 49 16.02 5.59 0.46
N GLY A 50 15.30 5.77 1.57
CA GLY A 50 14.56 7.00 1.88
C GLY A 50 13.08 6.97 1.50
N ASP A 51 12.60 5.94 0.78
CA ASP A 51 11.17 5.77 0.55
C ASP A 51 10.46 5.32 1.83
N GLU A 52 9.21 5.76 1.97
CA GLU A 52 8.31 5.33 3.02
C GLU A 52 7.17 4.51 2.44
N LEU A 53 6.83 3.41 3.10
CA LEU A 53 5.65 2.62 2.77
C LEU A 53 4.50 3.03 3.69
N TRP A 54 3.35 3.33 3.11
CA TRP A 54 2.17 3.77 3.84
C TRP A 54 0.95 2.92 3.50
N GLU A 55 0.14 2.65 4.51
CA GLU A 55 -1.23 2.15 4.33
C GLU A 55 -2.13 3.34 4.01
N TYR A 56 -2.96 3.20 2.98
CA TYR A 56 -3.96 4.18 2.62
C TYR A 56 -5.36 3.58 2.64
N ASP A 57 -6.33 4.44 2.94
CA ASP A 57 -7.73 4.13 2.83
C ASP A 57 -8.49 5.35 2.30
N SER A 58 -9.54 5.09 1.54
CA SER A 58 -10.43 6.14 1.07
C SER A 58 -11.29 6.64 2.22
N PRO A 59 -11.66 7.93 2.23
CA PRO A 59 -12.66 8.45 3.15
C PRO A 59 -13.96 7.66 3.06
N ALA A 60 -14.68 7.57 4.18
CA ALA A 60 -15.96 6.85 4.25
C ALA A 60 -16.95 7.25 3.13
N ALA A 61 -16.97 8.53 2.76
CA ALA A 61 -17.84 9.04 1.69
C ALA A 61 -17.58 8.41 0.31
N GLU A 62 -16.36 7.96 0.02
CA GLU A 62 -16.04 7.25 -1.24
C GLU A 62 -16.52 5.78 -1.17
N TRP A 63 -16.38 5.14 0.00
CA TRP A 63 -16.92 3.80 0.24
C TRP A 63 -18.45 3.78 0.16
N ASP A 64 -19.13 4.79 0.71
CA ASP A 64 -20.59 4.95 0.61
C ASP A 64 -21.09 5.04 -0.83
N ARG A 65 -20.21 5.43 -1.77
CA ARG A 65 -20.47 5.52 -3.20
C ARG A 65 -20.00 4.30 -3.99
N ASN A 66 -19.51 3.24 -3.34
CA ASN A 66 -18.83 2.10 -3.95
C ASN A 66 -17.62 2.51 -4.82
N MET A 67 -16.96 3.60 -4.47
CA MET A 67 -15.76 4.12 -5.14
C MET A 67 -14.53 4.10 -4.24
N GLY A 68 -14.64 3.52 -3.05
CA GLY A 68 -13.55 3.40 -2.10
C GLY A 68 -12.46 2.44 -2.57
N SER A 69 -11.26 2.71 -2.08
CA SER A 69 -10.03 1.97 -2.34
C SER A 69 -9.11 2.09 -1.14
N SER A 70 -8.54 0.96 -0.74
CA SER A 70 -7.50 0.88 0.28
C SER A 70 -6.35 0.01 -0.21
N GLY A 71 -5.18 0.17 0.40
CA GLY A 71 -3.99 -0.58 0.04
C GLY A 71 -2.71 0.03 0.56
N TYR A 72 -1.63 -0.19 -0.16
CA TYR A 72 -0.30 0.30 0.19
C TYR A 72 0.27 1.20 -0.90
N ILE A 73 1.04 2.20 -0.49
CA ILE A 73 1.64 3.19 -1.39
C ILE A 73 3.06 3.54 -0.95
N LEU A 74 3.93 3.83 -1.91
CA LEU A 74 5.29 4.31 -1.66
C LEU A 74 5.35 5.84 -1.78
N ILE A 75 5.87 6.47 -0.75
CA ILE A 75 6.11 7.90 -0.71
C ILE A 75 7.61 8.11 -0.82
N ARG A 76 8.02 8.90 -1.81
CA ARG A 76 9.44 9.25 -2.01
C ARG A 76 9.62 10.74 -1.70
N PRO A 77 10.25 11.10 -0.58
CA PRO A 77 10.57 12.48 -0.27
C PRO A 77 11.36 13.14 -1.42
N GLY A 78 10.89 14.29 -1.90
CA GLY A 78 11.58 15.08 -2.93
C GLY A 78 11.45 14.58 -4.38
N ALA A 79 10.61 13.58 -4.68
CA ALA A 79 10.25 13.25 -6.06
C ALA A 79 9.26 14.29 -6.65
N GLU A 80 9.00 14.28 -7.96
CA GLU A 80 7.85 14.99 -8.59
C GLU A 80 6.78 13.98 -9.02
N GLY A 81 5.49 14.27 -8.77
CA GLY A 81 4.42 13.26 -8.86
C GLY A 81 3.07 13.80 -8.37
N HIS A 82 2.03 13.00 -8.59
CA HIS A 82 0.64 13.47 -8.72
C HIS A 82 -0.16 13.64 -7.41
N ILE A 83 0.46 13.42 -6.25
CA ILE A 83 -0.17 13.62 -4.93
C ILE A 83 0.69 14.63 -4.18
N ARG A 84 0.08 15.76 -3.82
CA ARG A 84 0.72 16.80 -3.02
C ARG A 84 0.45 16.52 -1.55
N LEU A 85 1.51 16.25 -0.80
CA LEU A 85 1.45 16.23 0.65
C LEU A 85 1.57 17.68 1.19
N PRO A 86 0.99 18.01 2.36
CA PRO A 86 1.00 19.35 2.95
C PRO A 86 2.40 19.93 3.18
N ASP A 87 3.42 19.08 3.24
CA ASP A 87 4.83 19.41 3.45
C ASP A 87 5.64 19.53 2.15
N GLY A 88 4.99 19.43 0.98
CA GLY A 88 5.66 19.46 -0.33
C GLY A 88 6.24 18.11 -0.78
N GLY A 89 5.98 17.03 -0.03
CA GLY A 89 6.28 15.67 -0.46
C GLY A 89 5.38 15.22 -1.62
N VAL A 90 5.90 14.27 -2.39
CA VAL A 90 5.30 13.75 -3.61
C VAL A 90 5.21 12.23 -3.54
N VAL A 91 4.17 11.68 -4.18
CA VAL A 91 3.88 10.25 -4.18
C VAL A 91 3.98 9.64 -5.58
N ALA A 92 4.69 8.52 -5.68
CA ALA A 92 4.54 7.58 -6.79
C ALA A 92 3.48 6.55 -6.35
N CYS A 93 2.36 6.48 -7.06
CA CYS A 93 1.24 5.62 -6.71
C CYS A 93 1.18 4.39 -7.62
N VAL A 94 1.16 3.19 -7.05
CA VAL A 94 0.66 1.98 -7.71
C VAL A 94 -0.63 1.58 -6.99
N THR A 95 -1.78 1.94 -7.57
CA THR A 95 -3.10 1.48 -7.10
C THR A 95 -3.30 0.02 -7.50
N CYS A 96 -3.33 -0.89 -6.53
CA CYS A 96 -3.95 -2.20 -6.75
C CYS A 96 -5.47 -2.04 -6.63
N ARG A 97 -6.19 -2.05 -7.76
CA ARG A 97 -7.64 -2.30 -7.74
C ARG A 97 -7.85 -3.74 -7.26
N MET A 98 -8.46 -3.93 -6.09
CA MET A 98 -9.12 -5.20 -5.81
C MET A 98 -10.40 -5.23 -6.64
N ASN A 99 -10.48 -6.20 -7.53
CA ASN A 99 -11.65 -6.50 -8.34
C ASN A 99 -12.57 -7.46 -7.57
#